data_AF-A0A420G1X9-F1
#
_entry.id   AF-A0A420G1X9-F1
#
_cell.length_a   1.000
_cell.length_b   1.000
_cell.length_c   1.000
_cell.angle_alpha   90.00
_cell.angle_beta   90.00
_cell.angle_gamma   90.00
#
_symmetry.space_group_name_H-M   'P 1'
#
loop_
_entity.id
_entity.type
_entity.pdbx_description
1 polymer ?
#
loop_
_entity_poly.entity_id
_entity_poly.type
_entity_poly.pdbx_seq_one_letter_code
_entity_poly.pdbx_strand_id
1 'polypeptide(L)'
;MKFHSIYIAMFVSLLLGTSCDKKRDRFFEDNPTERLNASVDNAYKILKSNPNGWIMQYYPSKDLEFGGYNLFTKFTSDDRVEFQADYVHKNIHTDYTTQISTYKVYPGAGPILTFDTFNEIIHFFALPGAYTEEGAVDSGTKGDFEFLVLKATADSVVLQGRKTYNRVVMLPIKSDPAALIKKLQKTAQLFDSFFEYAVEVGGKSYEAYIYSDMNRAFVFDDATDENIYSYVYTETGLEFYKEFSIKGVKVKKMTYVSPTSAYPFGYFENPEKTVKYVPVG
;
A
#
# COMPACT_ATOMS: atom_id res chain seq x y z
N MET A 1 -67.36 -10.76 34.11
CA MET A 1 -65.91 -10.47 33.93
C MET A 1 -65.04 -11.74 34.07
N LYS A 2 -65.35 -12.86 33.38
CA LYS A 2 -64.52 -14.09 33.45
C LYS A 2 -63.92 -14.51 32.10
N PHE A 3 -64.39 -13.96 30.98
CA PHE A 3 -63.85 -14.27 29.66
C PHE A 3 -62.57 -13.48 29.33
N HIS A 4 -62.43 -12.25 29.82
CA HIS A 4 -61.23 -11.42 29.57
C HIS A 4 -59.94 -12.03 30.16
N SER A 5 -60.01 -12.64 31.35
CA SER A 5 -58.84 -13.25 32.00
C SER A 5 -58.34 -14.50 31.26
N ILE A 6 -59.24 -15.22 30.57
CA ILE A 6 -58.89 -16.41 29.77
C ILE A 6 -58.16 -16.01 28.50
N TYR A 7 -58.62 -14.96 27.80
CA TYR A 7 -57.96 -14.45 26.60
C TYR A 7 -56.57 -13.85 26.90
N ILE A 8 -56.41 -13.17 28.04
CA ILE A 8 -55.10 -12.63 28.47
C ILE A 8 -54.13 -13.77 28.81
N ALA A 9 -54.59 -14.80 29.53
CA ALA A 9 -53.76 -15.97 29.83
C ALA A 9 -53.34 -16.73 28.56
N MET A 10 -54.24 -16.84 27.58
CA MET A 10 -53.97 -17.49 26.29
C MET A 10 -52.96 -16.67 25.45
N PHE A 11 -53.07 -15.34 25.45
CA PHE A 11 -52.15 -14.45 24.75
C PHE A 11 -50.74 -14.43 25.36
N VAL A 12 -50.64 -14.49 26.69
CA VAL A 12 -49.35 -14.61 27.40
C VAL A 12 -48.68 -15.97 27.13
N SER A 13 -49.45 -17.05 27.01
CA SER A 13 -48.91 -18.37 26.66
C SER A 13 -48.35 -18.46 25.23
N LEU A 14 -48.90 -17.69 24.28
CA LEU A 14 -48.35 -17.58 22.92
C LEU A 14 -47.02 -16.80 22.88
N LEU A 15 -46.79 -15.86 23.80
CA LEU A 15 -45.55 -15.06 23.87
C LEU A 15 -44.37 -15.82 24.52
N LEU A 16 -44.64 -16.86 25.31
CA LEU A 16 -43.61 -17.70 25.92
C LEU A 16 -43.04 -18.76 24.96
N GLY A 17 -43.71 -18.98 23.81
CA GLY A 17 -43.29 -19.95 22.78
C GLY A 17 -42.32 -19.40 21.72
N THR A 18 -42.05 -18.09 21.71
CA THR A 18 -41.08 -17.47 20.79
C THR A 18 -39.73 -17.22 21.47
N SER A 19 -39.28 -18.15 22.31
CA SER A 19 -37.83 -18.34 22.40
C SER A 19 -37.42 -18.92 21.07
N CYS A 20 -37.01 -18.06 20.15
CA CYS A 20 -36.37 -18.44 18.92
C CYS A 20 -35.13 -19.23 19.33
N ASP A 21 -35.25 -20.55 19.44
CA ASP A 21 -34.12 -21.46 19.58
C ASP A 21 -33.29 -21.25 18.32
N LYS A 22 -32.35 -20.30 18.37
CA LYS A 22 -31.38 -20.02 17.33
C LYS A 22 -30.36 -21.16 17.34
N LYS A 23 -30.81 -22.39 17.19
CA LYS A 23 -30.03 -23.46 16.57
C LYS A 23 -29.89 -23.11 15.10
N ARG A 24 -29.20 -22.01 14.83
CA ARG A 24 -28.53 -21.83 13.55
C ARG A 24 -27.34 -22.76 13.63
N ASP A 25 -27.24 -23.69 12.68
CA ASP A 25 -26.02 -24.45 12.49
C ASP A 25 -24.85 -23.45 12.50
N ARG A 26 -23.93 -23.68 13.42
CA ARG A 26 -22.72 -22.88 13.50
C ARG A 26 -21.92 -23.15 12.23
N PHE A 27 -21.89 -22.21 11.30
CA PHE A 27 -21.01 -22.27 10.11
C PHE A 27 -19.53 -22.40 10.49
N PHE A 28 -19.16 -21.97 11.69
CA PHE A 28 -17.81 -22.06 12.25
C PHE A 28 -17.87 -22.67 13.65
N GLU A 29 -16.96 -23.59 13.95
CA GLU A 29 -16.87 -24.24 15.27
C GLU A 29 -16.55 -23.21 16.37
N ASP A 30 -15.60 -22.31 16.09
CA ASP A 30 -15.16 -21.25 17.01
C ASP A 30 -16.08 -20.02 17.01
N ASN A 31 -16.15 -19.35 18.17
CA ASN A 31 -16.89 -18.11 18.28
C ASN A 31 -16.16 -16.93 17.58
N PRO A 32 -16.86 -15.85 17.22
CA PRO A 32 -16.25 -14.74 16.48
C PRO A 32 -15.02 -14.10 17.16
N THR A 33 -15.01 -14.02 18.49
CA THR A 33 -13.89 -13.45 19.27
C THR A 33 -12.66 -14.34 19.20
N GLU A 34 -12.82 -15.66 19.34
CA GLU A 34 -11.72 -16.64 19.21
C GLU A 34 -11.07 -16.55 17.82
N ARG A 35 -11.87 -16.50 16.75
CA ARG A 35 -11.34 -16.38 15.38
C ARG A 35 -10.58 -15.06 15.15
N LEU A 36 -11.08 -13.97 15.73
CA LEU A 36 -10.42 -12.67 15.62
C LEU A 36 -9.07 -12.67 16.34
N ASN A 37 -9.02 -13.19 17.56
CA ASN A 37 -7.78 -13.33 18.33
C ASN A 37 -6.78 -14.24 17.61
N ALA A 38 -7.23 -15.39 17.08
CA ALA A 38 -6.38 -16.26 16.28
C ALA A 38 -5.81 -15.57 15.03
N SER A 39 -6.60 -14.68 14.40
CA SER A 39 -6.15 -13.89 13.25
C SER A 39 -5.12 -12.82 13.65
N VAL A 40 -5.25 -12.20 14.83
CA VAL A 40 -4.27 -11.28 15.42
C VAL A 40 -2.96 -12.02 15.72
N ASP A 41 -3.03 -13.17 16.38
CA ASP A 41 -1.87 -13.99 16.72
C ASP A 41 -1.13 -14.47 15.46
N ASN A 42 -1.88 -14.89 14.43
CA ASN A 42 -1.30 -15.27 13.14
C ASN A 42 -0.58 -14.09 12.48
N ALA A 43 -1.16 -12.89 12.49
CA ALA A 43 -0.51 -11.70 11.93
C ALA A 43 0.82 -11.40 12.65
N TYR A 44 0.84 -11.40 14.00
CA TYR A 44 2.09 -11.25 14.77
C TYR A 44 3.14 -12.30 14.40
N LYS A 45 2.73 -13.57 14.31
CA LYS A 45 3.62 -14.68 13.96
C LYS A 45 4.21 -14.48 12.56
N ILE A 46 3.39 -14.16 11.56
CA ILE A 46 3.84 -13.99 10.18
C ILE A 46 4.76 -12.78 10.05
N LEU A 47 4.41 -11.62 10.61
CA LEU A 47 5.24 -10.41 10.52
C LEU A 47 6.67 -10.66 11.02
N LYS A 48 6.82 -11.39 12.14
CA LYS A 48 8.11 -11.78 12.73
C LYS A 48 8.81 -12.95 12.05
N SER A 49 8.11 -13.73 11.20
CA SER A 49 8.65 -14.97 10.64
C SER A 49 9.75 -14.76 9.60
N ASN A 50 9.86 -13.56 9.02
CA ASN A 50 10.86 -13.28 8.01
C ASN A 50 12.09 -12.55 8.61
N PRO A 51 13.26 -13.21 8.73
CA PRO A 51 14.44 -12.63 9.38
C PRO A 51 15.04 -11.44 8.61
N ASN A 52 14.83 -11.37 7.30
CA ASN A 52 15.29 -10.27 6.45
C ASN A 52 14.26 -9.13 6.36
N GLY A 53 13.08 -9.30 6.96
CA GLY A 53 12.00 -8.32 6.90
C GLY A 53 11.23 -8.34 5.58
N TRP A 54 10.43 -7.30 5.36
CA TRP A 54 9.46 -7.20 4.28
C TRP A 54 9.64 -5.88 3.52
N ILE A 55 9.42 -5.92 2.20
CA ILE A 55 9.20 -4.72 1.39
C ILE A 55 7.72 -4.41 1.44
N MET A 56 7.35 -3.31 2.07
CA MET A 56 6.00 -2.77 2.13
C MET A 56 5.84 -1.73 1.02
N GLN A 57 5.09 -2.10 -0.02
CA GLN A 57 4.74 -1.20 -1.13
C GLN A 57 3.63 -0.25 -0.67
N TYR A 58 4.03 0.96 -0.29
CA TYR A 58 3.22 1.94 0.41
C TYR A 58 2.79 3.09 -0.52
N TYR A 59 1.53 3.53 -0.38
CA TYR A 59 0.91 4.54 -1.25
C TYR A 59 0.07 5.51 -0.40
N PRO A 60 0.58 6.73 -0.13
CA PRO A 60 -0.18 7.75 0.58
C PRO A 60 -1.26 8.36 -0.33
N SER A 61 -2.24 8.99 0.29
CA SER A 61 -3.46 9.54 -0.33
C SER A 61 -4.32 8.55 -1.11
N LYS A 62 -5.64 8.67 -0.96
CA LYS A 62 -6.61 7.78 -1.60
C LYS A 62 -6.53 7.81 -3.13
N ASP A 63 -6.14 8.96 -3.70
CA ASP A 63 -6.14 9.16 -5.15
C ASP A 63 -4.78 8.79 -5.78
N LEU A 64 -3.83 8.31 -4.97
CA LEU A 64 -2.50 7.81 -5.35
C LEU A 64 -1.57 8.87 -5.95
N GLU A 65 -1.92 10.15 -5.87
CA GLU A 65 -1.27 11.27 -6.54
C GLU A 65 0.21 11.44 -6.19
N PHE A 66 0.63 10.98 -5.01
CA PHE A 66 2.02 11.10 -4.55
C PHE A 66 2.88 9.88 -4.91
N GLY A 67 2.34 8.90 -5.63
CA GLY A 67 3.13 7.74 -6.07
C GLY A 67 3.32 6.65 -5.01
N GLY A 68 4.22 5.70 -5.31
CA GLY A 68 4.50 4.54 -4.46
C GLY A 68 5.92 4.49 -3.92
N TYR A 69 6.07 3.94 -2.73
CA TYR A 69 7.33 3.83 -2.00
C TYR A 69 7.57 2.41 -1.52
N ASN A 70 8.83 1.98 -1.53
CA ASN A 70 9.23 0.72 -0.92
C ASN A 70 9.77 0.99 0.48
N LEU A 71 8.97 0.68 1.49
CA LEU A 71 9.40 0.76 2.88
C LEU A 71 9.90 -0.62 3.32
N PHE A 72 11.11 -0.68 3.85
CA PHE A 72 11.75 -1.91 4.29
C PHE A 72 11.50 -2.06 5.78
N THR A 73 10.69 -3.05 6.14
CA THR A 73 10.18 -3.25 7.50
C THR A 73 10.72 -4.54 8.10
N LYS A 74 11.31 -4.48 9.30
CA LYS A 74 11.80 -5.66 10.00
C LYS A 74 11.29 -5.68 11.43
N PHE A 75 10.44 -6.67 11.73
CA PHE A 75 9.88 -6.87 13.06
C PHE A 75 10.90 -7.63 13.91
N THR A 76 11.55 -6.92 14.83
CA THR A 76 12.71 -7.43 15.59
C THR A 76 12.34 -8.00 16.96
N SER A 77 11.18 -7.64 17.50
CA SER A 77 10.62 -8.15 18.76
C SER A 77 9.09 -8.12 18.71
N ASP A 78 8.44 -8.38 19.84
CA ASP A 78 6.97 -8.33 19.96
C ASP A 78 6.39 -6.93 19.79
N ASP A 79 7.20 -5.90 20.01
CA ASP A 79 6.79 -4.50 20.01
C ASP A 79 7.66 -3.60 19.14
N ARG A 80 8.80 -4.07 18.61
CA ARG A 80 9.74 -3.24 17.84
C ARG A 80 9.79 -3.61 16.36
N VAL A 81 9.75 -2.58 15.51
CA VAL A 81 9.94 -2.67 14.07
C VAL A 81 10.98 -1.63 13.61
N GLU A 82 11.85 -2.06 12.70
CA GLU A 82 12.83 -1.22 12.02
C GLU A 82 12.31 -0.85 10.63
N PHE A 83 12.57 0.40 10.23
CA PHE A 83 12.22 0.97 8.93
C PHE A 83 13.46 1.49 8.21
N GLN A 84 13.51 1.23 6.91
CA GLN A 84 14.31 1.97 5.92
C GLN A 84 13.41 2.23 4.69
N ALA A 85 13.87 2.99 3.71
CA ALA A 85 13.10 3.29 2.50
C ALA A 85 13.99 3.34 1.25
N ASP A 86 13.37 3.14 0.08
CA ASP A 86 14.01 3.42 -1.22
C ASP A 86 14.06 4.93 -1.53
N TYR A 87 13.29 5.73 -0.80
CA TYR A 87 13.21 7.17 -0.93
C TYR A 87 13.09 7.83 0.44
N VAL A 88 13.89 8.87 0.65
CA VAL A 88 13.82 9.76 1.81
C VAL A 88 13.76 11.17 1.27
N HIS A 89 12.70 11.90 1.67
CA HIS A 89 12.53 13.29 1.29
C HIS A 89 13.60 14.17 1.96
N LYS A 90 14.03 15.25 1.28
CA LYS A 90 15.05 16.20 1.79
C LYS A 90 14.73 16.81 3.17
N ASN A 91 13.45 16.89 3.53
CA ASN A 91 12.97 17.45 4.80
C ASN A 91 12.88 16.40 5.93
N ILE A 92 13.41 15.19 5.72
CA ILE A 92 13.57 14.15 6.73
C ILE A 92 15.02 14.18 7.26
N HIS A 93 15.22 14.01 8.58
CA HIS A 93 16.56 14.05 9.19
C HIS A 93 17.34 12.73 9.09
N THR A 94 16.66 11.62 8.80
CA THR A 94 17.27 10.30 8.62
C THR A 94 17.78 10.08 7.18
N ASP A 95 19.09 10.19 6.96
CA ASP A 95 19.73 9.92 5.65
C ASP A 95 19.74 8.41 5.31
N TYR A 96 18.57 7.85 4.97
CA TYR A 96 18.33 6.43 4.69
C TYR A 96 18.74 5.46 5.82
N THR A 97 19.02 6.00 7.01
CA THR A 97 19.39 5.23 8.19
C THR A 97 18.19 4.48 8.77
N THR A 98 18.46 3.41 9.51
CA THR A 98 17.41 2.63 10.16
C THR A 98 16.69 3.47 11.21
N GLN A 99 15.36 3.61 11.06
CA GLN A 99 14.48 4.23 12.05
C GLN A 99 13.69 3.17 12.79
N ILE A 100 13.49 3.36 14.09
CA ILE A 100 12.74 2.40 14.92
C ILE A 100 11.34 2.96 15.19
N SER A 101 10.34 2.09 15.16
CA SER A 101 9.02 2.36 15.72
C SER A 101 8.61 1.21 16.63
N THR A 102 7.63 1.48 17.47
CA THR A 102 6.85 0.43 18.12
C THR A 102 5.68 0.03 17.24
N TYR A 103 5.28 -1.23 17.28
CA TYR A 103 4.11 -1.71 16.56
C TYR A 103 3.22 -2.56 17.45
N LYS A 104 1.94 -2.63 17.11
CA LYS A 104 1.02 -3.61 17.65
C LYS A 104 0.05 -4.13 16.60
N VAL A 105 -0.44 -5.36 16.80
CA VAL A 105 -1.59 -5.90 16.08
C VAL A 105 -2.71 -6.09 17.09
N TYR A 106 -3.86 -5.45 16.87
CA TYR A 106 -4.98 -5.49 17.82
C TYR A 106 -6.31 -5.85 17.14
N PRO A 107 -7.28 -6.39 17.89
CA PRO A 107 -8.59 -6.75 17.34
C PRO A 107 -9.44 -5.51 17.04
N GLY A 108 -10.04 -5.47 15.84
CA GLY A 108 -11.03 -4.47 15.43
C GLY A 108 -12.05 -5.06 14.45
N ALA A 109 -12.25 -4.43 13.29
CA ALA A 109 -13.03 -5.02 12.18
C ALA A 109 -12.35 -6.26 11.54
N GLY A 110 -11.11 -6.51 11.96
CA GLY A 110 -10.21 -7.61 11.67
C GLY A 110 -8.94 -7.34 12.49
N PRO A 111 -7.82 -8.04 12.27
CA PRO A 111 -6.55 -7.64 12.87
C PRO A 111 -6.11 -6.28 12.31
N ILE A 112 -5.74 -5.34 13.18
CA ILE A 112 -5.25 -4.01 12.79
C ILE A 112 -3.79 -3.88 13.21
N LEU A 113 -2.90 -3.69 12.23
CA LEU A 113 -1.50 -3.35 12.45
C LEU A 113 -1.35 -1.82 12.57
N THR A 114 -0.67 -1.33 13.59
CA THR A 114 -0.33 0.09 13.76
C THR A 114 1.13 0.27 14.11
N PHE A 115 1.69 1.43 13.75
CA PHE A 115 3.01 1.91 14.14
C PHE A 115 2.83 3.11 15.07
N ASP A 116 3.18 2.97 16.35
CA ASP A 116 2.67 3.86 17.40
C ASP A 116 3.67 4.96 17.81
N THR A 117 4.97 4.70 17.77
CA THR A 117 5.98 5.74 18.08
C THR A 117 6.49 6.39 16.82
N PHE A 118 6.69 7.71 16.89
CA PHE A 118 7.16 8.51 15.76
C PHE A 118 8.40 7.91 15.10
N ASN A 119 8.37 7.91 13.78
CA ASN A 119 9.34 7.29 12.89
C ASN A 119 9.31 8.11 11.61
N GLU A 120 10.41 8.78 11.29
CA GLU A 120 10.47 9.77 10.22
C GLU A 120 10.24 9.19 8.82
N ILE A 121 10.28 7.87 8.64
CA ILE A 121 10.06 7.24 7.33
C ILE A 121 8.57 7.07 7.05
N ILE A 122 7.85 6.35 7.92
CA ILE A 122 6.42 6.09 7.69
C ILE A 122 5.56 7.30 8.08
N HIS A 123 5.90 8.02 9.15
CA HIS A 123 5.09 9.14 9.62
C HIS A 123 5.28 10.41 8.81
N PHE A 124 6.34 10.53 7.99
CA PHE A 124 6.50 11.64 7.06
C PHE A 124 5.24 11.89 6.23
N PHE A 125 4.63 10.81 5.71
CA PHE A 125 3.43 10.91 4.88
C PHE A 125 2.18 11.37 5.63
N ALA A 126 2.19 11.33 6.96
CA ALA A 126 1.09 11.78 7.80
C ALA A 126 1.32 13.18 8.41
N LEU A 127 2.53 13.74 8.26
CA LEU A 127 2.83 15.10 8.74
C LEU A 127 2.11 16.15 7.88
N PRO A 128 1.71 17.30 8.47
CA PRO A 128 1.21 18.44 7.72
C PRO A 128 2.21 18.91 6.66
N GLY A 129 1.71 19.34 5.49
CA GLY A 129 2.52 19.86 4.39
C GLY A 129 3.39 21.07 4.77
N ALA A 130 2.99 21.82 5.81
CA ALA A 130 3.80 22.90 6.38
C ALA A 130 5.19 22.45 6.88
N TYR A 131 5.37 21.17 7.20
CA TYR A 131 6.65 20.59 7.65
C TYR A 131 7.38 19.82 6.55
N THR A 132 6.64 19.24 5.60
CA THR A 132 7.20 18.37 4.57
C THR A 132 7.44 19.09 3.24
N GLU A 133 6.78 20.23 3.01
CA GLU A 133 6.60 20.88 1.70
C GLU A 133 5.78 20.05 0.71
N GLU A 134 5.15 18.97 1.16
CA GLU A 134 4.44 18.01 0.31
C GLU A 134 2.95 17.91 0.69
N GLY A 135 2.09 17.99 -0.32
CA GLY A 135 0.65 17.91 -0.16
C GLY A 135 0.03 19.12 0.55
N ALA A 136 -1.14 18.93 1.17
CA ALA A 136 -1.89 20.05 1.76
C ALA A 136 -1.23 20.55 3.06
N VAL A 137 -1.26 21.87 3.27
CA VAL A 137 -0.60 22.54 4.41
C VAL A 137 -0.93 21.89 5.76
N ASP A 138 -2.19 21.48 5.96
CA ASP A 138 -2.71 20.95 7.23
C ASP A 138 -2.70 19.41 7.34
N SER A 139 -2.63 18.71 6.21
CA SER A 139 -2.91 17.26 6.13
C SER A 139 -1.90 16.46 5.31
N GLY A 140 -0.92 17.15 4.74
CA GLY A 140 0.21 16.61 3.98
C GLY A 140 -0.24 15.71 2.84
N THR A 141 0.46 14.60 2.68
CA THR A 141 0.15 13.56 1.68
C THR A 141 -0.87 12.53 2.17
N LYS A 142 -1.47 12.75 3.35
CA LYS A 142 -2.59 11.96 3.91
C LYS A 142 -2.27 10.47 4.09
N GLY A 143 -1.02 10.14 4.41
CA GLY A 143 -0.54 8.78 4.66
C GLY A 143 -1.23 8.05 5.83
N ASP A 144 -1.12 6.72 5.79
CA ASP A 144 -1.57 5.79 6.82
C ASP A 144 -0.40 5.30 7.67
N PHE A 145 -0.64 5.13 8.97
CA PHE A 145 0.21 4.35 9.88
C PHE A 145 -0.58 3.27 10.62
N GLU A 146 -1.89 3.13 10.32
CA GLU A 146 -2.76 2.05 10.77
C GLU A 146 -3.36 1.31 9.56
N PHE A 147 -3.34 -0.02 9.62
CA PHE A 147 -3.70 -0.88 8.50
C PHE A 147 -4.57 -2.06 8.96
N LEU A 148 -5.67 -2.30 8.25
CA LEU A 148 -6.40 -3.56 8.35
C LEU A 148 -5.60 -4.68 7.68
N VAL A 149 -5.31 -5.77 8.40
CA VAL A 149 -4.65 -6.95 7.86
C VAL A 149 -5.68 -7.82 7.15
N LEU A 150 -5.66 -7.80 5.81
CA LEU A 150 -6.55 -8.59 4.96
C LEU A 150 -6.07 -10.04 4.79
N LYS A 151 -4.75 -10.24 4.77
CA LYS A 151 -4.10 -11.55 4.63
C LYS A 151 -2.74 -11.51 5.32
N ALA A 152 -2.38 -12.56 6.06
CA ALA A 152 -1.03 -12.75 6.59
C ALA A 152 -0.57 -14.18 6.33
N THR A 153 0.39 -14.33 5.40
CA THR A 153 0.99 -15.61 5.01
C THR A 153 2.50 -15.43 4.79
N ALA A 154 3.27 -16.52 4.76
CA ALA A 154 4.71 -16.46 4.51
C ALA A 154 5.06 -15.81 3.15
N ASP A 155 4.21 -15.96 2.14
CA ASP A 155 4.45 -15.41 0.80
C ASP A 155 4.13 -13.92 0.70
N SER A 156 3.21 -13.43 1.52
CA SER A 156 2.74 -12.04 1.50
C SER A 156 1.88 -11.70 2.71
N VAL A 157 1.99 -10.45 3.16
CA VAL A 157 0.99 -9.80 4.00
C VAL A 157 0.28 -8.75 3.15
N VAL A 158 -1.05 -8.79 3.11
CA VAL A 158 -1.88 -7.83 2.38
C VAL A 158 -2.60 -6.98 3.40
N LEU A 159 -2.44 -5.68 3.26
CA LEU A 159 -2.91 -4.64 4.15
C LEU A 159 -3.86 -3.70 3.40
N GLN A 160 -4.71 -3.00 4.15
CA GLN A 160 -5.49 -1.88 3.67
C GLN A 160 -5.32 -0.69 4.63
N GLY A 161 -4.95 0.47 4.11
CA GLY A 161 -4.88 1.72 4.88
C GLY A 161 -6.25 2.07 5.49
N ARG A 162 -6.26 2.50 6.74
CA ARG A 162 -7.52 2.83 7.46
C ARG A 162 -8.12 4.17 7.04
N LYS A 163 -7.27 5.10 6.59
CA LYS A 163 -7.63 6.43 6.09
C LYS A 163 -7.78 6.44 4.57
N THR A 164 -6.79 5.91 3.84
CA THR A 164 -6.80 5.97 2.37
C THR A 164 -7.63 4.88 1.73
N TYR A 165 -7.84 3.74 2.42
CA TYR A 165 -8.35 2.49 1.86
C TYR A 165 -7.47 1.86 0.77
N ASN A 166 -6.27 2.40 0.54
CA ASN A 166 -5.33 1.85 -0.42
C ASN A 166 -4.83 0.48 0.04
N ARG A 167 -4.62 -0.40 -0.94
CA ARG A 167 -4.08 -1.73 -0.75
C ARG A 167 -2.55 -1.63 -0.66
N VAL A 168 -2.01 -2.10 0.45
CA VAL A 168 -0.56 -2.18 0.67
C VAL A 168 -0.16 -3.64 0.69
N VAL A 169 0.95 -3.98 0.04
CA VAL A 169 1.48 -5.35 0.00
C VAL A 169 2.85 -5.38 0.64
N MET A 170 3.02 -6.32 1.55
CA MET A 170 4.32 -6.66 2.10
C MET A 170 4.81 -7.95 1.46
N LEU A 171 5.95 -7.88 0.78
CA LEU A 171 6.61 -9.02 0.16
C LEU A 171 7.86 -9.41 0.95
N PRO A 172 8.12 -10.71 1.15
CA PRO A 172 9.26 -11.13 1.94
C PRO A 172 10.57 -10.78 1.23
N ILE A 173 11.51 -10.16 1.94
CA ILE A 173 12.85 -9.89 1.40
C ILE A 173 13.64 -11.19 1.39
N LYS A 174 13.97 -11.69 0.19
CA LYS A 174 14.70 -12.96 0.01
C LYS A 174 16.22 -12.78 -0.07
N SER A 175 16.67 -11.58 -0.39
CA SER A 175 18.08 -11.21 -0.56
C SER A 175 18.60 -10.38 0.62
N ASP A 176 19.84 -9.91 0.53
CA ASP A 176 20.35 -8.87 1.42
C ASP A 176 19.52 -7.57 1.29
N PRO A 177 18.91 -7.06 2.38
CA PRO A 177 18.10 -5.84 2.34
C PRO A 177 18.89 -4.60 1.92
N ALA A 178 20.13 -4.45 2.39
CA ALA A 178 20.94 -3.26 2.10
C ALA A 178 21.32 -3.15 0.63
N ALA A 179 21.72 -4.27 0.01
CA ALA A 179 21.96 -4.34 -1.43
C ALA A 179 20.70 -4.05 -2.24
N LEU A 180 19.54 -4.57 -1.79
CA LEU A 180 18.26 -4.33 -2.46
C LEU A 180 17.86 -2.84 -2.42
N ILE A 181 17.91 -2.21 -1.24
CA ILE A 181 17.65 -0.76 -1.09
C ILE A 181 18.50 0.05 -2.07
N LYS A 182 19.81 -0.21 -2.12
CA LYS A 182 20.73 0.49 -3.03
C LYS A 182 20.39 0.30 -4.51
N LYS A 183 19.92 -0.88 -4.91
CA LYS A 183 19.49 -1.12 -6.29
C LYS A 183 18.23 -0.34 -6.64
N LEU A 184 17.25 -0.27 -5.73
CA LEU A 184 16.03 0.51 -5.96
C LEU A 184 16.36 2.01 -6.05
N GLN A 185 17.18 2.52 -5.13
CA GLN A 185 17.67 3.91 -5.17
C GLN A 185 18.40 4.22 -6.48
N LYS A 186 19.31 3.34 -6.91
CA LYS A 186 20.03 3.52 -8.18
C LYS A 186 19.08 3.52 -9.39
N THR A 187 18.02 2.71 -9.35
CA THR A 187 17.02 2.67 -10.42
C THR A 187 16.21 3.96 -10.46
N ALA A 188 15.83 4.50 -9.29
CA ALA A 188 15.18 5.81 -9.20
C ALA A 188 16.06 6.95 -9.74
N GLN A 189 17.34 6.97 -9.34
CA GLN A 189 18.33 7.96 -9.77
C GLN A 189 18.56 8.05 -11.27
N LEU A 190 18.24 7.00 -12.04
CA LEU A 190 18.30 7.07 -13.50
C LEU A 190 17.35 8.13 -14.07
N PHE A 191 16.31 8.50 -13.31
CA PHE A 191 15.21 9.34 -13.78
C PHE A 191 14.97 10.61 -12.95
N ASP A 192 15.67 10.76 -11.81
CA ASP A 192 15.53 11.92 -10.89
C ASP A 192 15.76 13.28 -11.57
N SER A 193 16.50 13.32 -12.69
CA SER A 193 16.79 14.56 -13.43
C SER A 193 15.75 14.95 -14.49
N PHE A 194 14.73 14.12 -14.75
CA PHE A 194 13.74 14.36 -15.79
C PHE A 194 12.37 14.69 -15.19
N PHE A 195 11.75 15.73 -15.72
CA PHE A 195 10.40 16.18 -15.32
C PHE A 195 9.39 16.05 -16.46
N GLU A 196 9.87 15.97 -17.70
CA GLU A 196 9.06 15.80 -18.91
C GLU A 196 9.27 14.40 -19.46
N TYR A 197 8.17 13.78 -19.89
CA TYR A 197 8.17 12.42 -20.42
C TYR A 197 7.24 12.32 -21.63
N ALA A 198 7.29 11.18 -22.28
CA ALA A 198 6.34 10.76 -23.28
C ALA A 198 5.91 9.31 -23.05
N VAL A 199 4.64 9.02 -23.27
CA VAL A 199 4.11 7.67 -23.39
C VAL A 199 4.00 7.33 -24.88
N GLU A 200 4.78 6.35 -25.34
CA GLU A 200 4.70 5.86 -26.71
C GLU A 200 3.91 4.55 -26.76
N VAL A 201 2.84 4.51 -27.55
CA VAL A 201 1.98 3.33 -27.71
C VAL A 201 1.30 3.33 -29.08
N GLY A 202 1.27 2.18 -29.75
CA GLY A 202 0.61 2.03 -31.05
C GLY A 202 1.18 2.95 -32.16
N GLY A 203 2.48 3.28 -32.08
CA GLY A 203 3.14 4.18 -33.04
C GLY A 203 2.83 5.67 -32.84
N LYS A 204 2.15 6.05 -31.76
CA LYS A 204 1.90 7.44 -31.37
C LYS A 204 2.68 7.77 -30.10
N SER A 205 3.00 9.04 -29.93
CA SER A 205 3.62 9.60 -28.73
C SER A 205 2.66 10.59 -28.09
N TYR A 206 2.52 10.50 -26.77
CA TYR A 206 1.67 11.35 -25.94
C TYR A 206 2.56 12.02 -24.89
N GLU A 207 2.47 13.33 -24.72
CA GLU A 207 3.21 14.03 -23.66
C GLU A 207 2.77 13.49 -22.30
N ALA A 208 3.72 13.31 -21.39
CA ALA A 208 3.50 12.81 -20.05
C ALA A 208 4.21 13.68 -19.03
N TYR A 209 3.53 13.88 -17.91
CA TYR A 209 3.98 14.79 -16.85
C TYR A 209 3.96 14.07 -15.53
N ILE A 210 5.00 14.31 -14.73
CA ILE A 210 4.98 13.92 -13.33
C ILE A 210 3.81 14.63 -12.62
N TYR A 211 3.07 13.88 -11.80
CA TYR A 211 1.88 14.41 -11.13
C TYR A 211 2.19 15.19 -9.85
N SER A 212 3.29 14.88 -9.16
CA SER A 212 3.71 15.56 -7.94
C SER A 212 5.23 15.61 -7.81
N ASP A 213 5.74 16.52 -6.98
CA ASP A 213 7.18 16.72 -6.73
C ASP A 213 7.91 15.47 -6.18
N MET A 214 7.15 14.42 -5.83
CA MET A 214 7.66 13.12 -5.42
C MET A 214 8.16 12.25 -6.58
N ASN A 215 7.95 12.64 -7.84
CA ASN A 215 8.45 11.96 -9.05
C ASN A 215 8.13 10.45 -9.13
N ARG A 216 6.97 10.02 -8.61
CA ARG A 216 6.57 8.59 -8.50
C ARG A 216 5.15 8.28 -9.01
N ALA A 217 4.56 9.25 -9.69
CA ALA A 217 3.30 9.13 -10.39
C ALA A 217 3.32 10.05 -11.62
N PHE A 218 2.67 9.63 -12.70
CA PHE A 218 2.51 10.47 -13.89
C PHE A 218 1.09 10.40 -14.44
N VAL A 219 0.77 11.36 -15.29
CA VAL A 219 -0.38 11.37 -16.20
C VAL A 219 0.14 11.63 -17.61
N PHE A 220 -0.64 11.32 -18.63
CA PHE A 220 -0.28 11.69 -20.00
C PHE A 220 -1.46 12.34 -20.72
N ASP A 221 -1.15 13.14 -21.75
CA ASP A 221 -2.11 13.98 -22.48
C ASP A 221 -3.07 13.11 -23.31
N ASP A 222 -4.12 12.66 -22.63
CA ASP A 222 -5.22 11.91 -23.19
C ASP A 222 -6.50 12.26 -22.41
N ALA A 223 -7.36 13.09 -23.02
CA ALA A 223 -8.63 13.50 -22.42
C ALA A 223 -9.59 12.33 -22.08
N THR A 224 -9.32 11.12 -22.58
CA THR A 224 -10.10 9.91 -22.25
C THR A 224 -9.50 9.07 -21.13
N ASP A 225 -8.31 9.43 -20.64
CA ASP A 225 -7.58 8.73 -19.60
C ASP A 225 -7.40 9.61 -18.36
N GLU A 226 -8.23 9.35 -17.35
CA GLU A 226 -8.19 10.05 -16.05
C GLU A 226 -7.32 9.31 -15.02
N ASN A 227 -6.51 8.32 -15.42
CA ASN A 227 -5.70 7.55 -14.48
C ASN A 227 -4.44 8.32 -14.04
N ILE A 228 -4.17 8.26 -12.74
CA ILE A 228 -2.86 8.56 -12.18
C ILE A 228 -2.05 7.27 -12.15
N TYR A 229 -0.93 7.26 -12.87
CA TYR A 229 -0.05 6.11 -13.04
C TYR A 229 0.99 6.05 -11.92
N SER A 230 0.56 5.71 -10.71
CA SER A 230 1.42 5.61 -9.53
C SER A 230 2.19 4.29 -9.52
N TYR A 231 3.48 4.36 -9.20
CA TYR A 231 4.37 3.20 -9.24
C TYR A 231 5.37 3.17 -8.09
N VAL A 232 5.91 1.98 -7.83
CA VAL A 232 7.13 1.76 -7.04
C VAL A 232 8.27 1.41 -7.98
N TYR A 233 9.50 1.77 -7.63
CA TYR A 233 10.67 1.24 -8.33
C TYR A 233 10.89 -0.24 -7.99
N THR A 234 11.39 -0.99 -8.97
CA THR A 234 11.86 -2.36 -8.83
C THR A 234 13.36 -2.40 -9.14
N GLU A 235 14.03 -3.55 -8.95
CA GLU A 235 15.48 -3.65 -9.20
C GLU A 235 15.89 -3.30 -10.63
N THR A 236 14.96 -3.36 -11.59
CA THR A 236 15.25 -3.21 -13.02
C THR A 236 14.25 -2.30 -13.74
N GLY A 237 13.43 -1.54 -13.02
CA GLY A 237 12.23 -0.97 -13.63
C GLY A 237 11.29 -0.30 -12.64
N LEU A 238 10.00 -0.32 -12.98
CA LEU A 238 8.90 0.11 -12.12
C LEU A 238 7.75 -0.89 -12.15
N GLU A 239 6.95 -0.89 -11.08
CA GLU A 239 5.70 -1.63 -10.99
C GLU A 239 4.58 -0.67 -10.58
N PHE A 240 3.52 -0.61 -11.39
CA PHE A 240 2.35 0.21 -11.13
C PHE A 240 1.55 -0.33 -9.94
N TYR A 241 0.80 0.52 -9.24
CA TYR A 241 -0.07 0.13 -8.12
C TYR A 241 -1.03 -1.04 -8.51
N LYS A 242 -1.62 -0.95 -9.70
CA LYS A 242 -2.48 -1.98 -10.32
C LYS A 242 -2.11 -2.18 -11.79
N GLU A 243 -2.75 -3.15 -12.44
CA GLU A 243 -2.70 -3.25 -13.89
C GLU A 243 -3.54 -2.10 -14.48
N PHE A 244 -2.91 -1.26 -15.30
CA PHE A 244 -3.57 -0.20 -16.04
C PHE A 244 -3.77 -0.60 -17.51
N SER A 245 -4.69 0.09 -18.19
CA SER A 245 -4.95 -0.09 -19.63
C SER A 245 -4.54 1.17 -20.38
N ILE A 246 -3.28 1.23 -20.82
CA ILE A 246 -2.75 2.37 -21.58
C ILE A 246 -3.11 2.16 -23.05
N LYS A 247 -4.08 2.93 -23.56
CA LYS A 247 -4.58 2.82 -24.94
C LYS A 247 -4.95 1.37 -25.34
N GLY A 248 -5.54 0.63 -24.41
CA GLY A 248 -5.96 -0.77 -24.61
C GLY A 248 -4.88 -1.83 -24.34
N VAL A 249 -3.64 -1.44 -24.05
CA VAL A 249 -2.57 -2.35 -23.63
C VAL A 249 -2.57 -2.47 -22.11
N LYS A 250 -2.65 -3.69 -21.61
CA LYS A 250 -2.52 -4.00 -20.17
C LYS A 250 -1.07 -3.86 -19.74
N VAL A 251 -0.80 -2.97 -18.79
CA VAL A 251 0.55 -2.73 -18.26
C VAL A 251 0.51 -2.73 -16.73
N LYS A 252 1.30 -3.61 -16.12
CA LYS A 252 1.51 -3.69 -14.66
C LYS A 252 2.94 -3.37 -14.25
N LYS A 253 3.91 -3.69 -15.10
CA LYS A 253 5.35 -3.48 -14.86
C LYS A 253 6.02 -2.97 -16.10
N MET A 254 7.11 -2.24 -15.95
CA MET A 254 7.97 -1.82 -17.03
C MET A 254 9.43 -1.98 -16.63
N THR A 255 10.30 -2.34 -17.57
CA THR A 255 11.74 -2.53 -17.35
C THR A 255 12.53 -1.44 -18.04
N TYR A 256 13.61 -1.02 -17.39
CA TYR A 256 14.53 -0.05 -17.94
C TYR A 256 15.28 -0.61 -19.16
N VAL A 257 15.37 0.21 -20.21
CA VAL A 257 16.14 0.00 -21.42
C VAL A 257 17.20 1.09 -21.51
N SER A 258 18.46 0.68 -21.65
CA SER A 258 19.61 1.60 -21.69
C SER A 258 19.60 2.53 -22.93
N PRO A 259 20.29 3.68 -22.87
CA PRO A 259 20.38 4.63 -23.96
C PRO A 259 20.76 4.02 -25.31
N THR A 260 20.16 4.57 -26.36
CA THR A 260 20.44 4.24 -27.77
C THR A 260 20.51 5.53 -28.59
N SER A 261 20.83 5.43 -29.88
CA SER A 261 20.79 6.59 -30.78
C SER A 261 19.39 7.19 -30.93
N ALA A 262 18.33 6.38 -30.81
CA ALA A 262 16.95 6.84 -30.89
C ALA A 262 16.41 7.34 -29.54
N TYR A 263 16.94 6.82 -28.43
CA TYR A 263 16.53 7.15 -27.07
C TYR A 263 17.78 7.49 -26.24
N PRO A 264 18.31 8.72 -26.33
CA PRO A 264 19.60 9.09 -25.73
C PRO A 264 19.62 9.03 -24.20
N PHE A 265 18.45 9.02 -23.56
CA PHE A 265 18.28 8.96 -22.11
C PHE A 265 17.82 7.57 -21.61
N GLY A 266 17.66 6.59 -22.51
CA GLY A 266 16.98 5.34 -22.18
C GLY A 266 15.47 5.54 -22.01
N TYR A 267 14.76 4.49 -21.61
CA TYR A 267 13.30 4.52 -21.36
C TYR A 267 12.87 3.30 -20.55
N PHE A 268 11.63 3.29 -20.07
CA PHE A 268 10.98 2.08 -19.55
C PHE A 268 10.08 1.46 -20.61
N GLU A 269 10.01 0.14 -20.65
CA GLU A 269 9.17 -0.61 -21.60
C GLU A 269 8.41 -1.73 -20.91
N ASN A 270 7.15 -1.96 -21.29
CA ASN A 270 6.40 -3.12 -20.79
C ASN A 270 6.96 -4.45 -21.37
N PRO A 271 6.70 -5.60 -20.73
CA PRO A 271 7.24 -6.89 -21.18
C PRO A 271 6.92 -7.24 -22.65
N GLU A 272 5.76 -6.81 -23.14
CA GLU A 272 5.29 -7.05 -24.50
C GLU A 272 5.91 -6.09 -25.53
N LYS A 273 6.66 -5.07 -25.09
CA LYS A 273 7.36 -4.08 -25.94
C LYS A 273 6.44 -3.25 -26.82
N THR A 274 5.30 -2.87 -26.26
CA THR A 274 4.22 -2.15 -26.96
C THR A 274 3.95 -0.76 -26.37
N VAL A 275 4.40 -0.51 -25.14
CA VAL A 275 4.26 0.75 -24.41
C VAL A 275 5.62 1.14 -23.86
N LYS A 276 6.03 2.38 -24.13
CA LYS A 276 7.24 2.98 -23.56
C LYS A 276 6.89 4.20 -22.73
N TYR A 277 7.65 4.41 -21.67
CA TYR A 277 7.66 5.64 -20.89
C TYR A 277 9.06 6.24 -21.01
N VAL A 278 9.14 7.35 -21.74
CA VAL A 278 10.39 7.88 -22.30
C VAL A 278 10.65 9.25 -21.68
N PRO A 279 11.76 9.48 -20.98
CA PRO A 279 12.14 10.82 -20.55
C PRO A 279 12.42 11.73 -21.75
N VAL A 280 11.89 12.94 -21.67
CA VAL A 280 12.14 14.04 -22.61
C VAL A 280 13.08 14.99 -21.87
N GLY A 281 14.22 15.30 -22.50
CA GLY A 281 15.34 16.01 -21.86
C GLY A 281 15.07 17.48 -21.61
#